data_AF-A0A7C8B2A7-F1
#
_entry.id   AF-A0A7C8B2A7-F1
#
_cell.length_a   1.000
_cell.length_b   1.000
_cell.length_c   1.000
_cell.angle_alpha   90.00
_cell.angle_beta   90.00
_cell.angle_gamma   90.00
#
_symmetry.space_group_name_H-M   'P 1'
#
loop_
_entity.id
_entity.type
_entity.pdbx_description
1 polymer ?
#
loop_
_entity_poly.entity_id
_entity_poly.type
_entity_poly.pdbx_seq_one_letter_code
_entity_poly.pdbx_strand_id
1 'polypeptide(L)'
;MTRQNQQHHWILRTNPFVHALILLALIGSVCFIVCLERYKSSARMLLRNDRVNAGFLALLLKEHIDHLSNTLESYASRPLLMEGARKKDAASIARHLNSLISNEPDIERVIVADKDANVLASYPRLTRVLPASYPMNCSVTIWLTGSGIRDVKKPIARTSPTRYSAWSTRRI
;
A
#
# COMPACT_ATOMS: atom_id res chain seq x y z
N MET A 1 18.65 -80.35 13.53
CA MET A 1 17.86 -79.17 13.11
C MET A 1 16.83 -78.86 14.21
N THR A 2 17.07 -77.93 15.14
CA THR A 2 16.03 -77.37 16.08
C THR A 2 16.57 -76.31 17.09
N ARG A 3 17.71 -75.63 16.83
CA ARG A 3 18.37 -74.78 17.84
C ARG A 3 18.17 -73.26 17.70
N GLN A 4 17.17 -72.81 16.94
CA GLN A 4 17.05 -71.39 16.56
C GLN A 4 15.87 -70.63 17.20
N ASN A 5 15.07 -71.24 18.08
CA ASN A 5 13.78 -70.65 18.51
C ASN A 5 13.70 -70.15 19.98
N GLN A 6 14.80 -70.13 20.75
CA GLN A 6 14.75 -69.76 22.18
C GLN A 6 15.22 -68.33 22.52
N GLN A 7 15.67 -67.53 21.56
CA GLN A 7 16.22 -66.20 21.85
C GLN A 7 15.21 -65.05 21.84
N HIS A 8 13.93 -65.27 21.56
CA HIS A 8 12.94 -64.17 21.47
C HIS A 8 12.10 -63.93 22.73
N HIS A 9 12.22 -64.77 23.77
CA HIS A 9 11.31 -64.70 24.93
C HIS A 9 11.64 -63.58 25.93
N TRP A 10 12.87 -63.04 25.93
CA TRP A 10 13.27 -62.01 26.90
C TRP A 10 12.67 -60.63 26.61
N ILE A 11 12.28 -60.36 25.36
CA ILE A 11 11.63 -59.10 24.93
C ILE A 11 10.18 -58.98 25.44
N LEU A 12 9.52 -60.10 25.79
CA LEU A 12 8.14 -60.09 26.30
C LEU A 12 8.02 -59.77 27.80
N ARG A 13 9.12 -59.67 28.56
CA ARG A 13 9.08 -59.32 29.99
C ARG A 13 9.11 -57.81 30.27
N THR A 14 9.34 -57.00 29.24
CA THR A 14 9.29 -55.54 29.36
C THR A 14 7.85 -55.03 29.43
N ASN A 15 7.61 -54.08 30.33
CA ASN A 15 6.29 -53.54 30.64
C ASN A 15 5.66 -52.91 29.37
N PRO A 16 4.48 -53.34 28.89
CA PRO A 16 3.89 -52.87 27.63
C PRO A 16 3.67 -51.36 27.58
N PHE A 17 3.51 -50.71 28.74
CA PHE A 17 3.40 -49.26 28.86
C PHE A 17 4.63 -48.51 28.34
N VAL A 18 5.83 -49.07 28.49
CA VAL A 18 7.07 -48.42 28.02
C VAL A 18 7.09 -48.35 26.49
N HIS A 19 6.68 -49.43 25.83
CA HIS A 19 6.59 -49.47 24.36
C HIS A 19 5.55 -48.49 23.84
N ALA A 20 4.39 -48.40 24.49
CA ALA A 20 3.34 -47.46 24.13
C ALA A 20 3.81 -46.00 24.26
N LEU A 21 4.56 -45.67 25.32
CA LEU A 21 5.08 -44.32 25.55
C LEU A 21 6.15 -43.93 24.53
N ILE A 22 7.05 -44.86 24.15
CA ILE A 22 8.04 -44.64 23.09
C ILE A 22 7.34 -44.38 21.75
N LEU A 23 6.33 -45.19 21.41
CA LEU A 23 5.58 -45.04 20.16
C LEU A 23 4.82 -43.70 20.12
N LEU A 24 4.19 -43.31 21.24
CA LEU A 24 3.53 -42.01 21.36
C LEU A 24 4.53 -40.85 21.20
N ALA A 25 5.71 -40.93 21.81
CA ALA A 25 6.75 -39.93 21.67
C ALA A 25 7.26 -39.82 20.23
N LEU A 26 7.43 -40.94 19.53
CA LEU A 26 7.81 -40.96 18.11
C LEU A 26 6.75 -40.30 17.23
N ILE A 27 5.47 -40.66 17.41
CA ILE A 27 4.37 -40.05 16.65
C ILE A 27 4.26 -38.55 16.96
N GLY A 28 4.36 -38.17 18.24
CA GLY A 28 4.36 -36.79 18.68
C GLY A 28 5.48 -35.97 18.04
N SER A 29 6.70 -36.52 17.99
CA SER A 29 7.86 -35.88 17.36
C SER A 29 7.65 -35.66 15.87
N VAL A 30 7.18 -36.68 15.13
CA VAL A 30 6.91 -36.55 13.68
C VAL A 30 5.82 -35.52 13.41
N CYS A 31 4.73 -35.57 14.19
CA CYS A 31 3.64 -34.60 14.08
C CYS A 31 4.15 -33.16 14.34
N PHE A 32 4.97 -32.98 15.37
CA PHE A 32 5.56 -31.69 15.70
C PHE A 32 6.44 -31.14 14.58
N ILE A 33 7.28 -31.98 13.96
CA ILE A 33 8.14 -31.59 12.82
C ILE A 33 7.29 -31.13 11.64
N VAL A 34 6.26 -31.90 11.27
CA VAL A 34 5.36 -31.55 10.17
C VAL A 34 4.62 -30.24 10.45
N CYS A 35 4.13 -30.04 11.67
CA CYS A 35 3.51 -28.78 12.09
C CYS A 35 4.46 -27.59 11.96
N LEU A 36 5.73 -27.74 12.36
CA LEU A 36 6.75 -26.69 12.22
C LEU A 36 7.05 -26.36 10.76
N GLU A 37 7.17 -27.36 9.89
CA GLU A 37 7.41 -27.14 8.46
C GLU A 37 6.22 -26.45 7.79
N ARG A 38 4.99 -26.87 8.13
CA ARG A 38 3.77 -26.24 7.64
C ARG A 38 3.68 -24.80 8.10
N TYR A 39 3.95 -24.51 9.37
CA TYR A 39 3.99 -23.15 9.89
C TYR A 39 5.00 -22.27 9.13
N LYS A 40 6.24 -22.75 8.95
CA LYS A 40 7.28 -22.02 8.19
C LYS A 40 6.90 -21.83 6.72
N SER A 41 6.23 -22.81 6.10
CA SER A 41 5.76 -22.70 4.73
C SER A 41 4.65 -21.64 4.60
N SER A 42 3.64 -21.70 5.49
CA SER A 42 2.54 -20.72 5.49
C SER A 42 3.03 -19.31 5.74
N ALA A 43 3.96 -19.11 6.68
CA ALA A 43 4.56 -17.79 6.94
C ALA A 43 5.28 -17.23 5.71
N ARG A 44 6.04 -18.06 4.99
CA ARG A 44 6.72 -17.64 3.74
C ARG A 44 5.73 -17.31 2.62
N MET A 45 4.65 -18.10 2.50
CA MET A 45 3.61 -17.85 1.50
C MET A 45 2.85 -16.55 1.79
N LEU A 46 2.54 -16.26 3.06
CA LEU A 46 1.92 -15.00 3.47
C LEU A 46 2.79 -13.80 3.08
N LEU A 47 4.07 -13.81 3.45
CA LEU A 47 5.00 -12.72 3.10
C LEU A 47 5.18 -12.55 1.59
N ARG A 48 5.16 -13.65 0.83
CA ARG A 48 5.25 -13.60 -0.64
C ARG A 48 3.99 -12.99 -1.22
N ASN A 49 2.81 -13.38 -0.73
CA ASN A 49 1.53 -12.84 -1.17
C ASN A 49 1.43 -11.35 -0.85
N ASP A 50 1.83 -10.93 0.34
CA ASP A 50 1.86 -9.52 0.73
C ASP A 50 2.75 -8.67 -0.19
N ARG A 51 3.92 -9.18 -0.58
CA ARG A 51 4.81 -8.48 -1.53
C ARG A 51 4.19 -8.37 -2.92
N VAL A 52 3.54 -9.42 -3.40
CA VAL A 52 2.84 -9.40 -4.70
C VAL A 52 1.68 -8.41 -4.66
N ASN A 53 0.87 -8.45 -3.61
CA ASN A 53 -0.24 -7.52 -3.41
C ASN A 53 0.23 -6.06 -3.29
N ALA A 54 1.29 -5.81 -2.52
CA ALA A 54 1.89 -4.48 -2.40
C ALA A 54 2.42 -3.98 -3.75
N GLY A 55 3.04 -4.86 -4.54
CA GLY A 55 3.49 -4.52 -5.90
C GLY A 55 2.33 -4.17 -6.84
N PHE A 56 1.25 -4.95 -6.80
CA PHE A 56 0.05 -4.69 -7.58
C PHE A 56 -0.63 -3.38 -7.17
N LEU A 57 -0.80 -3.12 -5.87
CA LEU A 57 -1.34 -1.87 -5.35
C LEU A 57 -0.47 -0.67 -5.75
N ALA A 58 0.86 -0.80 -5.71
CA ALA A 58 1.76 0.26 -6.16
C ALA A 58 1.61 0.55 -7.66
N LEU A 59 1.40 -0.48 -8.48
CA LEU A 59 1.15 -0.33 -9.92
C LEU A 59 -0.18 0.38 -10.18
N LEU A 60 -1.26 -0.06 -9.53
CA LEU A 60 -2.57 0.57 -9.65
C LEU A 60 -2.54 2.03 -9.21
N LEU A 61 -1.91 2.31 -8.08
CA LEU A 61 -1.77 3.68 -7.57
C LEU A 61 -0.98 4.55 -8.54
N LYS A 62 0.09 4.01 -9.13
CA LYS A 62 0.88 4.73 -10.14
C LYS A 62 0.03 5.05 -11.37
N GLU A 63 -0.67 4.06 -11.93
CA GLU A 63 -1.52 4.26 -13.10
C GLU A 63 -2.61 5.31 -12.83
N HIS A 64 -3.21 5.27 -11.65
CA HIS A 64 -4.22 6.25 -11.24
C HIS A 64 -3.65 7.67 -11.13
N ILE A 65 -2.47 7.82 -10.50
CA ILE A 65 -1.79 9.13 -10.41
C ILE A 65 -1.40 9.65 -11.80
N ASP A 66 -0.87 8.79 -12.66
CA ASP A 66 -0.47 9.16 -14.03
C ASP A 66 -1.70 9.59 -14.84
N HIS A 67 -2.83 8.87 -14.72
CA HIS A 67 -4.09 9.25 -15.34
C HIS A 67 -4.61 10.60 -14.85
N LEU A 68 -4.69 10.80 -13.52
CA LEU A 68 -5.09 12.08 -12.90
C LEU A 68 -4.20 13.24 -13.37
N SER A 69 -2.88 13.04 -13.41
CA SER A 69 -1.93 14.06 -13.85
C SER A 69 -2.16 14.44 -15.31
N ASN A 70 -2.32 13.46 -16.19
CA ASN A 70 -2.56 13.69 -17.62
C ASN A 70 -3.90 14.42 -17.86
N THR A 71 -4.95 14.03 -17.12
CA THR A 71 -6.26 14.69 -17.17
C THR A 71 -6.14 16.13 -16.70
N LEU A 72 -5.48 16.39 -15.57
CA LEU A 72 -5.30 17.75 -15.04
C LEU A 72 -4.45 18.62 -15.98
N GLU A 73 -3.40 18.07 -16.61
CA GLU A 73 -2.58 18.77 -17.59
C GLU A 73 -3.38 19.14 -18.86
N SER A 74 -4.18 18.19 -19.37
CA SER A 74 -5.09 18.44 -20.50
C SER A 74 -6.15 19.50 -20.17
N TYR A 75 -6.66 19.53 -18.94
CA TYR A 75 -7.61 20.57 -18.53
C TYR A 75 -6.95 21.92 -18.30
N ALA A 76 -5.76 21.95 -17.72
CA ALA A 76 -5.02 23.18 -17.45
C ALA A 76 -4.58 23.91 -18.72
N SER A 77 -4.30 23.16 -19.79
CA SER A 77 -3.95 23.72 -21.10
C SER A 77 -5.14 24.28 -21.89
N ARG A 78 -6.38 24.15 -21.39
CA ARG A 78 -7.57 24.69 -22.07
C ARG A 78 -7.53 26.23 -22.08
N PRO A 79 -7.66 26.87 -23.27
CA PRO A 79 -7.49 28.32 -23.39
C PRO A 79 -8.53 29.10 -22.59
N LEU A 80 -9.77 28.61 -22.50
CA LEU A 80 -10.84 29.27 -21.73
C LEU A 80 -10.57 29.27 -20.23
N LEU A 81 -9.97 28.19 -19.70
CA LEU A 81 -9.58 28.12 -18.29
C LEU A 81 -8.42 29.07 -18.01
N MET A 82 -7.40 29.09 -18.87
CA MET A 82 -6.29 30.04 -18.79
C MET A 82 -6.76 31.49 -18.87
N GLU A 83 -7.71 31.79 -19.75
CA GLU A 83 -8.28 33.13 -19.87
C GLU A 83 -9.09 33.53 -18.63
N GLY A 84 -9.91 32.62 -18.10
CA GLY A 84 -10.63 32.82 -16.84
C GLY A 84 -9.69 33.07 -15.66
N ALA A 85 -8.60 32.30 -15.56
CA ALA A 85 -7.56 32.49 -14.56
C ALA A 85 -6.86 33.85 -14.71
N ARG A 86 -6.48 34.23 -15.95
CA ARG A 86 -5.85 35.53 -16.25
C ARG A 86 -6.74 36.72 -15.89
N LYS A 87 -8.05 36.61 -16.16
CA LYS A 87 -9.05 37.64 -15.85
C LYS A 87 -9.54 37.59 -14.40
N LYS A 88 -9.14 36.57 -13.62
CA LYS A 88 -9.66 36.28 -12.27
C LYS A 88 -11.18 36.15 -12.23
N ASP A 89 -11.78 35.66 -13.31
CA ASP A 89 -13.24 35.44 -13.42
C ASP A 89 -13.62 34.09 -12.79
N ALA A 90 -13.94 34.14 -11.50
CA ALA A 90 -14.33 32.96 -10.72
C ALA A 90 -15.56 32.23 -11.30
N ALA A 91 -16.50 32.94 -11.94
CA ALA A 91 -17.71 32.34 -12.49
C ALA A 91 -17.41 31.54 -13.77
N SER A 92 -16.51 32.05 -14.62
CA SER A 92 -16.01 31.30 -15.77
C SER A 92 -15.24 30.05 -15.34
N ILE A 93 -14.31 30.18 -14.39
CA ILE A 93 -13.52 29.05 -13.87
C ILE A 93 -14.44 27.99 -13.23
N ALA A 94 -15.43 28.40 -12.44
CA ALA A 94 -16.39 27.48 -11.80
C ALA A 94 -17.20 26.65 -12.81
N ARG A 95 -17.59 27.22 -13.96
CA ARG A 95 -18.27 26.47 -15.03
C ARG A 95 -17.37 25.38 -15.62
N HIS A 96 -16.09 25.68 -15.82
CA HIS A 96 -15.12 24.70 -16.31
C HIS A 96 -14.82 23.61 -15.27
N LEU A 97 -14.74 23.97 -14.00
CA LEU A 97 -14.60 23.01 -12.89
C LEU A 97 -15.79 22.07 -12.82
N ASN A 98 -17.02 22.57 -12.93
CA ASN A 98 -18.21 21.71 -12.98
C ASN A 98 -18.13 20.71 -14.14
N SER A 99 -17.73 21.16 -15.33
CA SER A 99 -17.57 20.27 -16.49
C SER A 99 -16.45 19.24 -16.30
N LEU A 100 -15.36 19.57 -15.59
CA LEU A 100 -14.32 18.59 -15.24
C LEU A 100 -14.89 17.50 -14.34
N ILE A 101 -15.57 17.88 -13.26
CA ILE A 101 -16.11 16.93 -12.28
C ILE A 101 -17.21 16.06 -12.89
N SER A 102 -18.04 16.60 -13.79
CA SER A 102 -19.04 15.81 -14.50
C SER A 102 -18.43 14.72 -15.39
N ASN A 103 -17.20 14.92 -15.87
CA ASN A 103 -16.49 13.93 -16.69
C ASN A 103 -15.61 12.99 -15.87
N GLU A 104 -15.15 13.43 -14.70
CA GLU A 104 -14.18 12.73 -13.86
C GLU A 104 -14.74 12.59 -12.43
N PRO A 105 -15.64 11.62 -12.18
CA PRO A 105 -16.33 11.47 -10.91
C PRO A 105 -15.40 11.07 -9.74
N ASP A 106 -14.21 10.55 -10.04
CA ASP A 106 -13.19 10.18 -9.05
C ASP A 106 -12.55 11.41 -8.39
N ILE A 107 -12.71 12.59 -8.97
CA ILE A 107 -12.15 13.83 -8.44
C ILE A 107 -13.13 14.44 -7.43
N GLU A 108 -12.85 14.25 -6.14
CA GLU A 108 -13.68 14.81 -5.07
C GLU A 108 -13.59 16.34 -4.98
N ARG A 109 -12.39 16.90 -5.21
CA ARG A 109 -12.13 18.32 -5.03
C ARG A 109 -11.11 18.85 -6.02
N VAL A 110 -11.40 20.02 -6.58
CA VAL A 110 -10.47 20.78 -7.44
C VAL A 110 -10.42 22.23 -6.97
N ILE A 111 -9.21 22.77 -6.91
CA ILE A 111 -8.95 24.15 -6.52
C ILE A 111 -8.09 24.78 -7.61
N VAL A 112 -8.50 25.95 -8.08
CA VAL A 112 -7.72 26.78 -8.99
C VAL A 112 -7.19 27.94 -8.17
N ALA A 113 -5.86 28.08 -8.12
CA ALA A 113 -5.18 29.15 -7.41
C ALA A 113 -4.28 29.95 -8.35
N ASP A 114 -4.10 31.24 -8.04
CA ASP A 114 -3.11 32.10 -8.70
C ASP A 114 -1.68 31.75 -8.24
N LYS A 115 -0.67 32.30 -8.90
CA LYS A 115 0.76 32.15 -8.56
C LYS A 115 1.10 32.50 -7.11
N ASP A 116 0.32 33.39 -6.51
CA ASP A 116 0.44 33.84 -5.13
C ASP A 116 -0.35 32.95 -4.15
N ALA A 117 -0.77 31.76 -4.59
CA ALA A 117 -1.62 30.81 -3.87
C ALA A 117 -3.02 31.34 -3.48
N ASN A 118 -3.48 32.42 -4.09
CA ASN A 118 -4.84 32.93 -3.91
C ASN A 118 -5.85 32.03 -4.63
N VAL A 119 -6.78 31.43 -3.89
CA VAL A 119 -7.85 30.58 -4.47
C VAL A 119 -8.80 31.43 -5.31
N LEU A 120 -8.83 31.16 -6.62
CA LEU A 120 -9.73 31.83 -7.56
C LEU A 120 -11.10 31.15 -7.61
N ALA A 121 -11.11 29.81 -7.57
CA ALA A 121 -12.33 29.01 -7.53
C ALA A 121 -12.05 27.62 -6.94
N SER A 122 -13.08 26.99 -6.38
CA SER A 122 -13.01 25.61 -5.90
C SER A 122 -14.29 24.86 -6.23
N TYR A 123 -14.16 23.55 -6.44
CA TYR A 123 -15.27 22.60 -6.45
C TYR A 123 -15.03 21.50 -5.41
N PRO A 124 -16.02 21.14 -4.56
CA PRO A 124 -17.23 21.92 -4.34
C PRO A 124 -16.90 23.33 -3.83
N ARG A 125 -17.84 24.27 -3.99
CA ARG A 125 -17.62 25.66 -3.60
C ARG A 125 -17.36 25.73 -2.09
N LEU A 126 -16.15 26.13 -1.70
CA LEU A 126 -15.79 26.27 -0.30
C LEU A 126 -16.43 27.55 0.22
N THR A 127 -17.45 27.41 1.06
CA THR A 127 -18.11 28.53 1.76
C THR A 127 -17.29 29.04 2.94
N ARG A 128 -16.28 28.28 3.38
CA ARG A 128 -15.42 28.63 4.52
C ARG A 128 -14.06 29.09 4.02
N VAL A 129 -13.67 30.29 4.42
CA VAL A 129 -12.31 30.82 4.24
C VAL A 129 -11.35 29.82 4.88
N LEU A 130 -10.52 29.15 4.07
CA LEU A 130 -9.43 28.33 4.58
C LEU A 130 -8.48 29.28 5.34
N PRO A 131 -8.26 29.16 6.66
CA PRO A 131 -7.16 29.81 7.34
C PRO A 131 -5.88 29.59 6.56
N ALA A 132 -5.06 30.64 6.50
CA ALA A 132 -3.82 30.71 5.72
C ALA A 132 -2.78 29.61 6.04
N SER A 133 -3.08 28.72 6.99
CA SER A 133 -2.26 27.60 7.44
C SER A 133 -3.10 26.34 7.65
N TYR A 134 -3.95 25.95 6.69
CA TYR A 134 -4.48 24.59 6.71
C TYR A 134 -3.42 23.62 6.16
N PRO A 135 -2.83 22.73 6.99
CA PRO A 135 -2.13 21.58 6.45
C PRO A 135 -3.18 20.74 5.72
N MET A 136 -3.17 20.77 4.39
CA MET A 136 -4.00 19.89 3.58
C MET A 136 -3.50 18.46 3.78
N ASN A 137 -4.01 17.82 4.83
CA ASN A 137 -3.82 16.42 5.09
C ASN A 137 -4.86 15.67 4.24
N CYS A 138 -4.37 15.01 3.19
CA CYS A 138 -5.09 14.18 2.22
C CYS A 138 -5.64 14.90 0.96
N SER A 139 -5.47 14.18 -0.16
CA SER A 139 -5.73 14.52 -1.56
C SER A 139 -4.60 15.30 -2.27
N VAL A 140 -4.11 14.69 -3.34
CA VAL A 140 -3.03 15.17 -4.21
C VAL A 140 -3.37 16.58 -4.70
N THR A 141 -2.73 17.59 -4.12
CA THR A 141 -2.87 18.98 -4.57
C THR A 141 -1.77 19.27 -5.58
N ILE A 142 -2.08 19.17 -6.88
CA ILE A 142 -1.14 19.57 -7.92
C ILE A 142 -1.19 21.09 -8.05
N TRP A 143 -0.16 21.76 -7.54
CA TRP A 143 0.06 23.19 -7.77
C TRP A 143 0.55 23.38 -9.20
N LEU A 144 -0.36 23.66 -10.13
CA LEU A 144 0.00 24.09 -11.47
C LEU A 144 0.37 25.57 -11.43
N THR A 145 1.62 25.87 -11.05
CA THR A 145 2.17 27.20 -11.25
C THR A 145 2.45 27.41 -12.74
N GLY A 146 1.88 28.46 -13.33
CA GLY A 146 1.98 28.79 -14.77
C GLY A 146 3.38 29.16 -15.28
N SER A 147 4.44 28.79 -14.56
CA SER A 147 5.84 28.97 -14.94
C SER A 147 6.49 27.60 -15.14
N GLY A 148 6.31 27.03 -16.33
CA GLY A 148 7.19 25.98 -16.87
C GLY A 148 7.24 24.67 -16.07
N ILE A 149 6.42 23.71 -16.46
CA ILE A 149 6.56 22.28 -16.09
C ILE A 149 7.81 21.71 -16.79
N ARG A 150 9.01 22.14 -16.40
CA ARG A 150 10.27 21.56 -16.89
C ARG A 150 11.12 20.90 -15.81
N ASP A 151 10.77 21.02 -14.53
CA ASP A 151 11.66 20.57 -13.44
C ASP A 151 11.03 19.69 -12.35
N VAL A 152 9.90 19.04 -12.60
CA VAL A 152 9.46 17.88 -11.78
C VAL A 152 10.17 16.60 -12.26
N LYS A 153 11.47 16.72 -12.55
CA LYS A 153 12.39 15.59 -12.77
C LYS A 153 13.44 15.53 -11.67
N LYS A 154 13.20 16.16 -10.51
CA LYS A 154 13.90 15.75 -9.31
C LYS A 154 13.24 14.44 -8.87
N PRO A 155 13.93 13.28 -8.96
CA PRO A 155 13.43 12.08 -8.31
C PRO A 155 13.20 12.48 -6.87
N ILE A 156 11.98 12.26 -6.37
CA ILE A 156 11.69 12.29 -4.94
C ILE A 156 12.81 11.45 -4.34
N ALA A 157 13.75 12.12 -3.67
CA ALA A 157 14.89 11.45 -3.07
C ALA A 157 14.26 10.33 -2.26
N ARG A 158 14.57 9.08 -2.64
CA ARG A 158 14.18 7.90 -1.87
C ARG A 158 14.62 8.23 -0.45
N THR A 159 13.68 8.64 0.39
CA THR A 159 13.88 8.65 1.82
C THR A 159 14.15 7.20 2.10
N SER A 160 15.43 6.92 2.34
CA SER A 160 15.93 5.60 2.69
C SER A 160 14.95 5.00 3.68
N PRO A 161 14.43 3.78 3.45
CA PRO A 161 13.49 3.17 4.37
C PRO A 161 14.12 3.27 5.76
N THR A 162 13.45 4.02 6.65
CA THR A 162 13.82 4.09 8.06
C THR A 162 14.02 2.66 8.50
N ARG A 163 15.28 2.36 8.79
CA ARG A 163 15.78 1.06 9.21
C ARG A 163 15.02 0.74 10.50
N TYR A 164 13.88 0.05 10.38
CA TYR A 164 13.17 -0.52 11.51
C TYR A 164 14.17 -1.49 12.13
N SER A 165 14.81 -1.02 13.21
CA SER A 165 15.71 -1.82 14.02
C SER A 165 14.95 -3.04 14.49
N ALA A 166 15.39 -4.19 14.00
CA ALA A 166 14.90 -5.49 14.38
C ALA A 166 14.83 -5.58 15.91
N TRP A 167 13.62 -5.75 16.43
CA TRP A 167 13.42 -6.14 17.82
C TRP A 167 14.06 -7.51 18.03
N SER A 168 15.13 -7.52 18.82
CA SER A 168 15.85 -8.71 19.24
C SER A 168 14.90 -9.66 19.96
N THR A 169 14.81 -10.89 19.45
CA THR A 169 14.10 -12.01 20.05
C THR A 169 14.71 -12.32 21.41
N ARG A 170 14.02 -11.96 22.49
CA ARG A 170 14.37 -12.39 23.85
C ARG A 170 13.88 -13.84 24.00
N ARG A 171 14.83 -14.78 23.93
CA ARG A 171 14.62 -16.19 24.30
C ARG A 171 14.19 -16.27 25.77
N ILE A 172 13.11 -16.99 26.03
CA ILE A 172 12.83 -17.66 27.30
C ILE A 172 12.72 -19.14 26.95
#